data_AF-A0A1T5EPT5-F1
#
_entry.id   AF-A0A1T5EPT5-F1
#
_cell.length_a   1.000
_cell.length_b   1.000
_cell.length_c   1.000
_cell.angle_alpha   90.00
_cell.angle_beta   90.00
_cell.angle_gamma   90.00
#
_symmetry.space_group_name_H-M   'P 1'
#
loop_
_entity.id
_entity.type
_entity.pdbx_description
1 polymer ?
#
loop_
_entity_poly.entity_id
_entity_poly.type
_entity_poly.pdbx_seq_one_letter_code
_entity_poly.pdbx_strand_id
1 'polypeptide(L)'
;MKKELEEVISPELEKVGFGELKTIDGNWAYERTVKGCVQRIVIYTHRFDKNKIRYQLFVDAGKGGIRSDILNILTENEAGTADGFWEYDGTEENLKVVLEEILASIIDKGIPRLEKLSSLKPNDQTGSKYVRLEAEHDLLDERFIQRKAPVVDRFDEESVSGWINLIEEDMDENADEITRTEHIFEAAAFLSHRVIEFAGAEWVSEDVFGTKFFRLGKVPHPFVDVDYLGRISAAFKDNNKAIIRRDLEKMLKAVNKMKGK
;
A
#
# COMPACT_ATOMS: atom_id res chain seq x y z
N MET A 1 -21.34 12.20 15.65
CA MET A 1 -20.08 12.23 14.86
C MET A 1 -20.14 13.15 13.65
N LYS A 2 -21.18 13.11 12.79
CA LYS A 2 -21.23 14.01 11.62
C LYS A 2 -21.06 15.50 11.99
N LYS A 3 -21.83 15.96 12.98
CA LYS A 3 -21.76 17.33 13.50
C LYS A 3 -20.34 17.68 13.96
N GLU A 4 -19.70 16.78 14.69
CA GLU A 4 -18.37 16.99 15.26
C GLU A 4 -17.28 16.99 14.17
N LEU A 5 -17.43 16.19 13.12
CA LEU A 5 -16.57 16.25 11.92
C LEU A 5 -16.74 17.58 11.18
N GLU A 6 -17.98 18.06 11.03
CA GLU A 6 -18.29 19.37 10.42
C GLU A 6 -17.76 20.54 11.25
N GLU A 7 -17.68 20.40 12.57
CA GLU A 7 -17.18 21.42 13.48
C GLU A 7 -15.65 21.44 13.57
N VAL A 8 -15.01 20.27 13.69
CA VAL A 8 -13.58 20.14 13.97
C VAL A 8 -12.75 19.99 12.71
N ILE A 9 -13.12 19.07 11.81
CA ILE A 9 -12.27 18.66 10.68
C ILE A 9 -12.55 19.47 9.42
N SER A 10 -13.83 19.64 9.06
CA SER A 10 -14.21 20.30 7.81
C SER A 10 -13.60 21.70 7.61
N PRO A 11 -13.59 22.61 8.61
CA PRO A 11 -13.09 23.97 8.40
C PRO A 11 -11.60 24.03 8.02
N GLU A 12 -10.78 23.12 8.55
CA GLU A 12 -9.36 23.06 8.23
C GLU A 12 -9.11 22.35 6.88
N LEU A 13 -9.88 21.30 6.57
CA LEU A 13 -9.75 20.61 5.26
C LEU A 13 -10.23 21.48 4.09
N GLU A 14 -11.22 22.35 4.30
CA GLU A 14 -11.66 23.33 3.30
C GLU A 14 -10.53 24.31 2.92
N LYS A 15 -9.70 24.74 3.89
CA LYS A 15 -8.56 25.65 3.64
C LYS A 15 -7.53 25.06 2.67
N VAL A 16 -7.41 23.74 2.63
CA VAL A 16 -6.50 23.01 1.74
C VAL A 16 -7.24 22.41 0.52
N GLY A 17 -8.48 22.84 0.29
CA GLY A 17 -9.22 22.56 -0.94
C GLY A 17 -10.03 21.25 -0.97
N PHE A 18 -10.24 20.60 0.18
CA PHE A 18 -11.28 19.56 0.26
C PHE A 18 -12.67 20.18 0.22
N GLY A 19 -13.59 19.48 -0.45
CA GLY A 19 -14.99 19.84 -0.48
C GLY A 19 -15.73 19.41 0.79
N GLU A 20 -17.03 19.62 0.77
CA GLU A 20 -17.95 19.27 1.85
C GLU A 20 -17.87 17.79 2.23
N LEU A 21 -18.20 17.50 3.50
CA LEU A 21 -18.27 16.14 4.03
C LEU A 21 -19.36 15.33 3.32
N LYS A 22 -18.99 14.16 2.80
CA LYS A 22 -19.90 13.24 2.09
C LYS A 22 -19.99 11.89 2.80
N THR A 23 -20.95 11.08 2.36
CA THR A 23 -21.05 9.67 2.74
C THR A 23 -20.71 8.80 1.53
N ILE A 24 -19.73 7.90 1.67
CA ILE A 24 -19.31 6.93 0.66
C ILE A 24 -19.29 5.55 1.31
N ASP A 25 -20.06 4.60 0.77
CA ASP A 25 -20.19 3.23 1.27
C ASP A 25 -20.48 3.16 2.79
N GLY A 26 -21.31 4.09 3.28
CA GLY A 26 -21.68 4.19 4.70
C GLY A 26 -20.62 4.82 5.60
N ASN A 27 -19.51 5.32 5.06
CA ASN A 27 -18.43 6.01 5.78
C ASN A 27 -18.39 7.50 5.44
N TRP A 28 -17.79 8.29 6.33
CA TRP A 28 -17.60 9.72 6.12
C TRP A 28 -16.38 9.96 5.24
N ALA A 29 -16.49 10.83 4.25
CA ALA A 29 -15.39 11.10 3.33
C ALA A 29 -15.27 12.55 2.92
N TYR A 30 -14.02 13.00 2.79
CA TYR A 30 -13.64 14.27 2.19
C TYR A 30 -12.92 14.02 0.88
N GLU A 31 -13.19 14.84 -0.14
CA GLU A 31 -12.56 14.71 -1.46
C GLU A 31 -12.03 16.05 -1.97
N ARG A 32 -10.86 16.02 -2.63
CA ARG A 32 -10.36 17.12 -3.47
C ARG A 32 -9.76 16.59 -4.75
N THR A 33 -9.69 17.43 -5.77
CA THR A 33 -8.99 17.10 -7.02
C THR A 33 -7.68 17.86 -7.10
N VAL A 34 -6.56 17.14 -7.20
CA VAL A 34 -5.20 17.71 -7.31
C VAL A 34 -4.48 17.01 -8.46
N LYS A 35 -3.93 17.78 -9.41
CA LYS A 35 -3.18 17.27 -10.57
C LYS A 35 -3.93 16.20 -11.39
N GLY A 36 -5.26 16.29 -11.44
CA GLY A 36 -6.10 15.33 -12.14
C GLY A 36 -6.18 13.95 -11.48
N CYS A 37 -5.91 13.87 -10.17
CA CYS A 37 -6.21 12.74 -9.30
C CYS A 37 -7.24 13.18 -8.25
N VAL A 38 -8.18 12.29 -7.90
CA VAL A 38 -9.11 12.53 -6.79
C VAL A 38 -8.46 12.00 -5.52
N GLN A 39 -8.11 12.90 -4.61
CA GLN A 39 -7.64 12.56 -3.27
C GLN A 39 -8.85 12.45 -2.36
N ARG A 40 -8.89 11.40 -1.53
CA ARG A 40 -9.99 11.14 -0.61
C ARG A 40 -9.45 10.75 0.76
N ILE A 41 -10.06 11.28 1.81
CA ILE A 41 -9.86 10.87 3.20
C ILE A 41 -11.16 10.20 3.63
N VAL A 42 -11.12 8.94 4.03
CA VAL A 42 -12.30 8.20 4.53
C VAL A 42 -12.13 7.97 6.01
N ILE A 43 -13.16 8.27 6.80
CA ILE A 43 -13.22 8.08 8.25
C ILE A 43 -14.20 6.94 8.55
N TYR A 44 -13.69 5.87 9.15
CA TYR A 44 -14.42 4.66 9.56
C TYR A 44 -14.80 4.74 11.03
N THR A 45 -16.09 4.52 11.30
CA THR A 45 -16.68 4.76 12.63
C THR A 45 -17.55 3.60 13.11
N HIS A 46 -17.93 2.69 12.21
CA HIS A 46 -18.91 1.64 12.47
C HIS A 46 -18.45 0.24 12.03
N ARG A 47 -17.24 0.11 11.47
CA ARG A 47 -16.75 -1.17 10.93
C ARG A 47 -16.12 -2.08 12.01
N PHE A 48 -15.76 -1.54 13.18
CA PHE A 48 -14.97 -2.25 14.20
C PHE A 48 -15.58 -2.15 15.60
N ASP A 49 -15.69 -0.94 16.15
CA ASP A 49 -16.33 -0.63 17.44
C ASP A 49 -16.95 0.78 17.33
N LYS A 50 -18.08 1.02 18.01
CA LYS A 50 -18.76 2.32 18.03
C LYS A 50 -17.91 3.44 18.63
N ASN A 51 -16.91 3.10 19.44
CA ASN A 51 -16.02 4.01 20.14
C ASN A 51 -14.60 4.05 19.51
N LYS A 52 -14.41 3.40 18.36
CA LYS A 52 -13.14 3.37 17.63
C LYS A 52 -13.25 4.11 16.30
N ILE A 53 -12.27 4.95 16.02
CA ILE A 53 -12.18 5.73 14.79
C ILE A 53 -10.88 5.35 14.08
N ARG A 54 -10.96 5.18 12.76
CA ARG A 54 -9.78 5.09 11.91
C ARG A 54 -10.03 5.92 10.66
N TYR A 55 -8.98 6.42 10.04
CA TYR A 55 -9.08 6.99 8.71
C TYR A 55 -8.11 6.34 7.74
N GLN A 56 -8.41 6.46 6.45
CA GLN A 56 -7.62 5.94 5.36
C GLN A 56 -7.53 6.98 4.26
N LEU A 57 -6.35 7.06 3.66
CA LEU A 57 -6.09 7.92 2.53
C LEU A 57 -6.27 7.16 1.24
N PHE A 58 -6.91 7.77 0.25
CA PHE A 58 -7.04 7.23 -1.09
C PHE A 58 -6.64 8.27 -2.13
N VAL A 59 -6.07 7.79 -3.23
CA VAL A 59 -5.87 8.58 -4.44
C VAL A 59 -6.37 7.78 -5.63
N ASP A 60 -7.44 8.26 -6.26
CA ASP A 60 -7.89 7.76 -7.54
C ASP A 60 -7.14 8.49 -8.66
N ALA A 61 -6.24 7.77 -9.34
CA ALA A 61 -5.44 8.27 -10.45
C ALA A 61 -6.10 7.99 -11.83
N GLY A 62 -7.39 7.63 -11.84
CA GLY A 62 -8.13 7.22 -13.04
C GLY A 62 -7.60 5.89 -13.59
N LYS A 63 -7.05 5.91 -14.81
CA LYS A 63 -6.43 4.71 -15.42
C LYS A 63 -5.25 4.14 -14.63
N GLY A 64 -4.64 4.93 -13.74
CA GLY A 64 -3.58 4.48 -12.82
C GLY A 64 -4.10 3.61 -11.66
N GLY A 65 -5.42 3.50 -11.50
CA GLY A 65 -6.06 2.79 -10.40
C GLY A 65 -6.20 3.62 -9.14
N ILE A 66 -6.86 3.02 -8.14
CA ILE A 66 -7.00 3.59 -6.81
C ILE A 66 -5.79 3.15 -5.97
N ARG A 67 -5.15 4.12 -5.34
CA ARG A 67 -4.07 3.94 -4.36
C ARG A 67 -4.65 4.14 -2.98
N SER A 68 -4.09 3.46 -1.99
CA SER A 68 -4.49 3.66 -0.60
C SER A 68 -3.27 3.75 0.31
N ASP A 69 -3.38 4.51 1.39
CA ASP A 69 -2.50 4.37 2.56
C ASP A 69 -3.35 4.16 3.81
N ILE A 70 -3.21 2.97 4.39
CA ILE A 70 -3.97 2.57 5.56
C ILE A 70 -3.14 2.64 6.85
N LEU A 71 -1.80 2.77 6.77
CA LEU A 71 -0.89 2.54 7.90
C LEU A 71 0.19 3.61 8.11
N ASN A 72 0.62 4.35 7.08
CA ASN A 72 1.80 5.23 7.19
C ASN A 72 1.60 6.53 7.96
N ILE A 73 0.41 6.78 8.51
CA ILE A 73 0.23 7.92 9.42
C ILE A 73 0.19 7.48 10.88
N LEU A 74 0.15 6.17 11.13
CA LEU A 74 -0.05 5.59 12.46
C LEU A 74 1.22 4.99 13.07
N THR A 75 2.28 4.77 12.28
CA THR A 75 3.50 4.12 12.74
C THR A 75 4.57 5.13 13.09
N GLU A 76 4.48 5.66 14.30
CA GLU A 76 5.59 6.10 15.16
C GLU A 76 4.99 6.59 16.47
N ASN A 77 4.69 5.70 17.44
CA ASN A 77 4.20 6.03 18.79
C ASN A 77 3.01 7.02 18.92
N GLU A 78 2.36 7.41 17.83
CA GLU A 78 1.44 8.55 17.74
C GLU A 78 0.03 8.13 17.29
N ALA A 79 -0.21 6.84 17.04
CA ALA A 79 -1.55 6.30 16.91
C ALA A 79 -2.11 6.00 18.30
N GLY A 80 -3.34 6.43 18.56
CA GLY A 80 -4.04 6.28 19.83
C GLY A 80 -4.04 4.89 20.48
N THR A 81 -3.69 3.80 19.77
CA THR A 81 -3.46 2.47 20.34
C THR A 81 -2.58 1.58 19.42
N ALA A 82 -2.06 0.47 19.97
CA ALA A 82 -1.20 -0.51 19.29
C ALA A 82 -1.82 -1.20 18.05
N ASP A 83 -3.12 -1.03 17.80
CA ASP A 83 -3.89 -1.59 16.70
C ASP A 83 -4.29 -0.56 15.62
N GLY A 84 -3.83 0.70 15.73
CA GLY A 84 -4.04 1.73 14.70
C GLY A 84 -5.43 2.36 14.71
N PHE A 85 -6.11 2.33 15.86
CA PHE A 85 -7.40 2.98 16.09
C PHE A 85 -7.25 4.14 17.06
N TRP A 86 -8.14 5.11 16.94
CA TRP A 86 -8.34 6.16 17.93
C TRP A 86 -9.55 5.79 18.76
N GLU A 87 -9.38 5.76 20.08
CA GLU A 87 -10.45 5.42 21.01
C GLU A 87 -11.00 6.68 21.66
N TYR A 88 -12.32 6.73 21.83
CA TYR A 88 -12.98 7.77 22.62
C TYR A 88 -14.00 7.15 23.59
N ASP A 89 -14.26 7.82 24.70
CA ASP A 89 -15.06 7.28 25.81
C ASP A 89 -16.59 7.28 25.56
N GLY A 90 -17.02 7.80 24.40
CA GLY A 90 -18.43 7.95 24.02
C GLY A 90 -19.01 9.35 24.27
N THR A 91 -18.27 10.27 24.90
CA THR A 91 -18.70 11.66 25.13
C THR A 91 -18.40 12.57 23.93
N GLU A 92 -19.17 13.66 23.77
CA GLU A 92 -18.94 14.65 22.70
C GLU A 92 -17.61 15.37 22.92
N GLU A 93 -17.28 15.72 24.16
CA GLU A 93 -16.06 16.42 24.53
C GLU A 93 -14.81 15.60 24.21
N ASN A 94 -14.78 14.33 24.60
CA ASN A 94 -13.63 13.46 24.29
C ASN A 94 -13.55 13.14 22.79
N LEU A 95 -14.69 12.98 22.11
CA LEU A 95 -14.71 12.81 20.66
C LEU A 95 -14.06 14.01 19.95
N LYS A 96 -14.35 15.25 20.37
CA LYS A 96 -13.73 16.44 19.78
C LYS A 96 -12.21 16.46 19.96
N VAL A 97 -11.70 16.13 21.14
CA VAL A 97 -10.26 16.01 21.39
C VAL A 97 -9.62 14.99 20.46
N VAL A 98 -10.22 13.81 20.32
CA VAL A 98 -9.72 12.76 19.43
C VAL A 98 -9.77 13.20 17.96
N LEU A 99 -10.80 13.93 17.54
CA LEU A 99 -10.88 14.48 16.19
C LEU A 99 -9.84 15.58 15.92
N GLU A 100 -9.46 16.38 16.93
CA GLU A 100 -8.37 17.36 16.82
C GLU A 100 -7.01 16.67 16.63
N GLU A 101 -6.77 15.56 17.34
CA GLU A 101 -5.56 14.75 17.16
C GLU A 101 -5.50 14.10 15.76
N ILE A 102 -6.63 13.54 15.30
CA ILE A 102 -6.78 13.02 13.94
C ILE A 102 -6.55 14.12 12.90
N LEU A 103 -7.07 15.32 13.14
CA LEU A 103 -6.91 16.45 12.24
C LEU A 103 -5.45 16.87 12.11
N ALA A 104 -4.73 17.04 13.23
CA ALA A 104 -3.30 17.34 13.21
C ALA A 104 -2.52 16.30 12.40
N SER A 105 -2.82 15.02 12.64
CA SER A 105 -2.28 13.87 11.92
C SER A 105 -2.55 13.94 10.39
N ILE A 106 -3.77 14.29 9.99
CA ILE A 106 -4.14 14.48 8.58
C ILE A 106 -3.39 15.66 7.97
N ILE A 107 -3.30 16.81 8.65
CA ILE A 107 -2.64 18.00 8.12
C ILE A 107 -1.13 17.77 7.97
N ASP A 108 -0.46 17.30 9.03
CA ASP A 108 0.99 17.22 9.10
C ASP A 108 1.57 16.08 8.26
N LYS A 109 0.85 14.94 8.21
CA LYS A 109 1.33 13.72 7.56
C LYS A 109 0.44 13.27 6.42
N GLY A 110 -0.87 13.38 6.59
CA GLY A 110 -1.84 12.88 5.61
C GLY A 110 -1.84 13.63 4.27
N ILE A 111 -1.84 14.97 4.31
CA ILE A 111 -1.83 15.81 3.11
C ILE A 111 -0.53 15.60 2.29
N PRO A 112 0.68 15.71 2.87
CA PRO A 112 1.91 15.41 2.14
C PRO A 112 1.90 14.01 1.53
N ARG A 113 1.31 13.03 2.23
CA ARG A 113 1.19 11.66 1.72
C ARG A 113 0.26 11.56 0.52
N LEU A 114 -0.92 12.17 0.59
CA LEU A 114 -1.85 12.24 -0.54
C LEU A 114 -1.21 12.91 -1.76
N GLU A 115 -0.39 13.94 -1.55
CA GLU A 115 0.35 14.62 -2.61
C GLU A 115 1.42 13.74 -3.24
N LYS A 116 2.21 13.01 -2.43
CA LYS A 116 3.18 12.00 -2.90
C LYS A 116 2.46 10.91 -3.70
N LEU A 117 1.32 10.42 -3.22
CA LEU A 117 0.51 9.44 -3.93
C LEU A 117 -0.10 9.99 -5.22
N SER A 118 -0.31 11.31 -5.34
CA SER A 118 -0.90 11.92 -6.54
C SER A 118 0.12 12.24 -7.63
N SER A 119 1.39 12.45 -7.29
CA SER A 119 2.45 12.72 -8.27
C SER A 119 2.86 11.49 -9.08
N LEU A 120 2.55 10.27 -8.61
CA LEU A 120 3.00 9.01 -9.19
C LEU A 120 2.16 8.53 -10.38
N LYS A 121 1.31 9.39 -10.98
CA LYS A 121 0.35 8.99 -12.04
C LYS A 121 1.07 8.34 -13.25
N PRO A 122 0.77 7.08 -13.60
CA PRO A 122 1.33 6.47 -14.80
C PRO A 122 0.81 7.20 -16.04
N ASN A 123 1.72 7.62 -16.91
CA ASN A 123 1.39 8.23 -18.21
C ASN A 123 0.92 7.13 -19.18
N ASP A 124 -0.35 6.76 -19.08
CA ASP A 124 -1.10 5.91 -20.00
C ASP A 124 -0.61 4.46 -20.21
N GLN A 125 -1.60 3.61 -20.55
CA GLN A 125 -1.51 2.25 -21.11
C GLN A 125 -1.43 1.04 -20.16
N THR A 126 -2.09 -0.01 -20.63
CA THR A 126 -2.41 -1.34 -20.08
C THR A 126 -1.20 -2.23 -19.72
N GLY A 127 0.04 -1.73 -19.85
CA GLY A 127 1.21 -2.19 -19.07
C GLY A 127 1.23 -1.65 -17.63
N SER A 128 0.17 -0.94 -17.24
CA SER A 128 0.04 -0.03 -16.10
C SER A 128 0.44 -0.60 -14.75
N LYS A 129 0.22 -1.89 -14.50
CA LYS A 129 0.53 -2.49 -13.20
C LYS A 129 2.03 -2.57 -12.93
N TYR A 130 2.86 -2.85 -13.94
CA TYR A 130 4.32 -2.84 -13.77
C TYR A 130 4.92 -1.45 -13.83
N VAL A 131 4.34 -0.57 -14.65
CA VAL A 131 4.71 0.86 -14.65
C VAL A 131 4.47 1.45 -13.26
N ARG A 132 3.32 1.13 -12.64
CA ARG A 132 3.02 1.51 -11.26
C ARG A 132 4.04 0.90 -10.30
N LEU A 133 4.28 -0.41 -10.39
CA LEU A 133 5.18 -1.11 -9.48
C LEU A 133 6.61 -0.53 -9.53
N GLU A 134 7.13 -0.22 -10.72
CA GLU A 134 8.44 0.42 -10.90
C GLU A 134 8.42 1.87 -10.36
N ALA A 135 7.43 2.67 -10.76
CA ALA A 135 7.35 4.08 -10.37
C ALA A 135 7.14 4.27 -8.86
N GLU A 136 6.47 3.33 -8.21
CA GLU A 136 6.16 3.35 -6.77
C GLU A 136 7.04 2.38 -5.96
N HIS A 137 8.09 1.79 -6.56
CA HIS A 137 8.84 0.67 -5.99
C HIS A 137 9.33 0.94 -4.57
N ASP A 138 10.11 2.00 -4.37
CA ASP A 138 10.67 2.35 -3.06
C ASP A 138 9.56 2.63 -2.04
N LEU A 139 8.48 3.28 -2.49
CA LEU A 139 7.34 3.61 -1.62
C LEU A 139 6.60 2.38 -1.11
N LEU A 140 6.43 1.39 -1.98
CA LEU A 140 5.74 0.15 -1.72
C LEU A 140 6.61 -0.81 -0.88
N ASP A 141 7.93 -0.84 -1.12
CA ASP A 141 8.90 -1.57 -0.28
C ASP A 141 8.96 -0.97 1.13
N GLU A 142 9.07 0.36 1.26
CA GLU A 142 9.02 1.07 2.54
C GLU A 142 7.76 0.71 3.35
N ARG A 143 6.60 0.72 2.70
CA ARG A 143 5.32 0.34 3.32
C ARG A 143 5.33 -1.08 3.86
N PHE A 144 5.81 -2.02 3.05
CA PHE A 144 5.88 -3.42 3.49
C PHE A 144 6.83 -3.56 4.68
N ILE A 145 8.01 -2.94 4.64
CA ILE A 145 9.00 -3.00 5.72
C ILE A 145 8.45 -2.41 7.01
N GLN A 146 7.84 -1.23 6.94
CA GLN A 146 7.24 -0.57 8.11
C GLN A 146 6.12 -1.41 8.73
N ARG A 147 5.31 -2.05 7.89
CA ARG A 147 4.14 -2.82 8.32
C ARG A 147 4.49 -4.19 8.88
N LYS A 148 5.49 -4.86 8.30
CA LYS A 148 5.82 -6.25 8.60
C LYS A 148 7.12 -6.43 9.38
N ALA A 149 7.93 -5.38 9.50
CA ALA A 149 9.25 -5.40 10.12
C ALA A 149 10.09 -6.65 9.74
N PRO A 150 10.22 -6.97 8.44
CA PRO A 150 10.92 -8.17 8.00
C PRO A 150 12.42 -8.06 8.32
N VAL A 151 13.05 -9.20 8.63
CA VAL A 151 14.51 -9.31 8.68
C VAL A 151 15.04 -9.41 7.24
N VAL A 152 15.83 -8.45 6.79
CA VAL A 152 16.26 -8.31 5.38
C VAL A 152 17.79 -8.31 5.19
N ASP A 153 18.54 -8.82 6.15
CA ASP A 153 20.00 -8.80 6.17
C ASP A 153 20.67 -9.83 5.24
N ARG A 154 19.90 -10.82 4.76
CA ARG A 154 20.40 -11.94 3.94
C ARG A 154 19.32 -12.55 3.06
N PHE A 155 19.78 -13.27 2.03
CA PHE A 155 18.94 -14.01 1.10
C PHE A 155 19.25 -15.51 1.21
N ASP A 156 18.64 -16.17 2.19
CA ASP A 156 18.75 -17.60 2.46
C ASP A 156 17.36 -18.24 2.68
N GLU A 157 17.32 -19.55 2.96
CA GLU A 157 16.06 -20.28 3.11
C GLU A 157 15.22 -19.77 4.29
N GLU A 158 15.87 -19.33 5.37
CA GLU A 158 15.21 -18.81 6.57
C GLU A 158 14.57 -17.45 6.27
N SER A 159 15.32 -16.52 5.69
CA SER A 159 14.81 -15.20 5.31
C SER A 159 13.69 -15.30 4.28
N VAL A 160 13.88 -16.11 3.22
CA VAL A 160 12.84 -16.32 2.20
C VAL A 160 11.57 -16.90 2.83
N SER A 161 11.70 -17.88 3.73
CA SER A 161 10.53 -18.45 4.42
C SER A 161 9.83 -17.43 5.31
N GLY A 162 10.60 -16.62 6.05
CA GLY A 162 10.06 -15.55 6.90
C GLY A 162 9.28 -14.52 6.09
N TRP A 163 9.84 -14.06 4.97
CA TRP A 163 9.17 -13.12 4.05
C TRP A 163 7.87 -13.66 3.49
N ILE A 164 7.86 -14.94 3.08
CA ILE A 164 6.64 -15.58 2.58
C ILE A 164 5.57 -15.61 3.67
N ASN A 165 5.92 -15.97 4.90
CA ASN A 165 4.96 -16.02 6.01
C ASN A 165 4.35 -14.63 6.26
N LEU A 166 5.15 -13.56 6.22
CA LEU A 166 4.65 -12.18 6.36
C LEU A 166 3.70 -11.78 5.23
N ILE A 167 3.94 -12.23 3.99
CA ILE A 167 3.03 -12.00 2.85
C ILE A 167 1.75 -12.85 2.99
N GLU A 168 1.85 -14.07 3.50
CA GLU A 168 0.70 -14.95 3.72
C GLU A 168 -0.30 -14.35 4.72
N GLU A 169 0.19 -13.67 5.76
CA GLU A 169 -0.67 -12.96 6.72
C GLU A 169 -1.54 -11.88 6.07
N ASP A 170 -1.18 -11.40 4.87
CA ASP A 170 -1.92 -10.36 4.15
C ASP A 170 -2.98 -10.91 3.20
N MET A 171 -3.02 -12.23 3.03
CA MET A 171 -4.02 -12.92 2.20
C MET A 171 -5.35 -13.08 2.97
N ASP A 172 -5.85 -11.98 3.56
CA ASP A 172 -7.19 -11.97 4.19
C ASP A 172 -8.28 -11.93 3.11
N GLU A 173 -9.08 -12.99 3.03
CA GLU A 173 -10.19 -13.13 2.11
C GLU A 173 -11.28 -12.06 2.32
N ASN A 174 -11.35 -11.48 3.53
CA ASN A 174 -12.30 -10.43 3.91
C ASN A 174 -11.81 -9.02 3.62
N ALA A 175 -10.53 -8.84 3.23
CA ALA A 175 -10.02 -7.54 2.83
C ALA A 175 -10.72 -7.06 1.56
N ASP A 176 -11.07 -5.77 1.52
CA ASP A 176 -11.64 -5.14 0.33
C ASP A 176 -10.63 -5.14 -0.83
N GLU A 177 -11.15 -5.00 -2.05
CA GLU A 177 -10.35 -5.11 -3.28
C GLU A 177 -9.20 -4.10 -3.34
N ILE A 178 -9.40 -2.88 -2.80
CA ILE A 178 -8.39 -1.83 -2.79
C ILE A 178 -7.26 -2.23 -1.85
N THR A 179 -7.59 -2.60 -0.62
CA THR A 179 -6.60 -3.06 0.38
C THR A 179 -5.82 -4.27 -0.11
N ARG A 180 -6.51 -5.26 -0.67
CA ARG A 180 -5.89 -6.46 -1.25
C ARG A 180 -4.94 -6.11 -2.40
N THR A 181 -5.34 -5.18 -3.26
CA THR A 181 -4.51 -4.71 -4.37
C THR A 181 -3.24 -4.03 -3.84
N GLU A 182 -3.34 -3.13 -2.87
CA GLU A 182 -2.16 -2.49 -2.28
C GLU A 182 -1.20 -3.50 -1.65
N HIS A 183 -1.70 -4.49 -0.89
CA HIS A 183 -0.86 -5.54 -0.30
C HIS A 183 -0.14 -6.38 -1.37
N ILE A 184 -0.79 -6.66 -2.51
CA ILE A 184 -0.14 -7.33 -3.65
C ILE A 184 1.02 -6.48 -4.21
N PHE A 185 0.81 -5.18 -4.34
CA PHE A 185 1.84 -4.25 -4.83
C PHE A 185 3.00 -4.10 -3.84
N GLU A 186 2.71 -3.98 -2.54
CA GLU A 186 3.72 -3.95 -1.47
C GLU A 186 4.54 -5.25 -1.43
N ALA A 187 3.89 -6.41 -1.44
CA ALA A 187 4.57 -7.70 -1.47
C ALA A 187 5.45 -7.85 -2.72
N ALA A 188 4.95 -7.38 -3.87
CA ALA A 188 5.71 -7.39 -5.12
C ALA A 188 6.91 -6.44 -5.08
N ALA A 189 6.76 -5.23 -4.57
CA ALA A 189 7.87 -4.28 -4.43
C ALA A 189 8.93 -4.83 -3.46
N PHE A 190 8.49 -5.32 -2.30
CA PHE A 190 9.35 -5.89 -1.29
C PHE A 190 10.20 -7.05 -1.81
N LEU A 191 9.54 -8.07 -2.35
CA LEU A 191 10.23 -9.25 -2.86
C LEU A 191 11.14 -8.88 -4.04
N SER A 192 10.68 -8.03 -4.98
CA SER A 192 11.51 -7.60 -6.11
C SER A 192 12.73 -6.78 -5.66
N HIS A 193 12.60 -5.96 -4.62
CA HIS A 193 13.73 -5.26 -4.00
C HIS A 193 14.79 -6.24 -3.50
N ARG A 194 14.37 -7.29 -2.79
CA ARG A 194 15.30 -8.34 -2.32
C ARG A 194 15.96 -9.09 -3.48
N VAL A 195 15.23 -9.35 -4.57
CA VAL A 195 15.82 -9.99 -5.75
C VAL A 195 16.86 -9.07 -6.41
N ILE A 196 16.55 -7.79 -6.56
CA ILE A 196 17.48 -6.81 -7.13
C ILE A 196 18.75 -6.74 -6.27
N GLU A 197 18.58 -6.55 -4.96
CA GLU A 197 19.66 -6.41 -3.99
C GLU A 197 20.56 -7.65 -3.90
N PHE A 198 19.98 -8.84 -3.77
CA PHE A 198 20.74 -10.05 -3.45
C PHE A 198 21.06 -10.94 -4.66
N ALA A 199 20.26 -10.88 -5.72
CA ALA A 199 20.43 -11.70 -6.92
C ALA A 199 21.00 -10.92 -8.12
N GLY A 200 21.08 -9.59 -8.03
CA GLY A 200 21.55 -8.75 -9.14
C GLY A 200 20.54 -8.67 -10.30
N ALA A 201 19.25 -8.87 -10.00
CA ALA A 201 18.19 -8.59 -10.97
C ALA A 201 18.08 -7.08 -11.21
N GLU A 202 17.51 -6.71 -12.36
CA GLU A 202 17.25 -5.31 -12.68
C GLU A 202 15.88 -5.16 -13.33
N TRP A 203 15.29 -3.97 -13.20
CA TRP A 203 14.14 -3.57 -14.00
C TRP A 203 14.55 -3.46 -15.47
N VAL A 204 13.80 -4.15 -16.33
CA VAL A 204 13.99 -4.13 -17.79
C VAL A 204 12.71 -3.58 -18.41
N SER A 205 12.85 -2.50 -19.17
CA SER A 205 11.79 -1.95 -20.01
C SER A 205 11.97 -2.39 -21.46
N GLU A 206 10.95 -2.98 -22.06
CA GLU A 206 10.91 -3.36 -23.48
C GLU A 206 9.78 -2.59 -24.17
N ASP A 207 10.07 -1.90 -25.27
CA ASP A 207 9.03 -1.26 -26.09
C ASP A 207 8.59 -2.23 -27.18
N VAL A 208 7.32 -2.65 -27.12
CA VAL A 208 6.71 -3.54 -28.11
C VAL A 208 5.49 -2.83 -28.70
N PHE A 209 5.58 -2.48 -29.99
CA PHE A 209 4.54 -1.74 -30.72
C PHE A 209 4.09 -0.44 -30.05
N GLY A 210 5.01 0.32 -29.43
CA GLY A 210 4.70 1.58 -28.76
C GLY A 210 4.08 1.41 -27.38
N THR A 211 4.03 0.18 -26.86
CA THR A 211 3.65 -0.13 -25.49
C THR A 211 4.91 -0.51 -24.71
N LYS A 212 5.22 0.23 -23.64
CA LYS A 212 6.30 -0.14 -22.73
C LYS A 212 5.86 -1.26 -21.80
N PHE A 213 6.59 -2.36 -21.84
CA PHE A 213 6.49 -3.48 -20.92
C PHE A 213 7.63 -3.42 -19.92
N PHE A 214 7.34 -3.75 -18.67
CA PHE A 214 8.30 -3.74 -17.58
C PHE A 214 8.32 -5.12 -16.92
N ARG A 215 9.52 -5.63 -16.63
CA ARG A 215 9.74 -6.90 -15.94
C ARG A 215 11.04 -6.85 -15.14
N LEU A 216 11.22 -7.80 -14.25
CA LEU A 216 12.54 -8.09 -13.69
C LEU A 216 13.34 -8.92 -14.69
N GLY A 217 14.63 -8.67 -14.81
CA GLY A 217 15.50 -9.37 -15.76
C GLY A 217 16.89 -9.59 -15.21
N LYS A 218 17.79 -10.04 -16.10
CA LYS A 218 19.22 -10.32 -15.86
C LYS A 218 19.54 -11.46 -14.88
N VAL A 219 18.53 -12.13 -14.34
CA VAL A 219 18.67 -13.39 -13.59
C VAL A 219 17.96 -14.49 -14.38
N PRO A 220 18.61 -15.61 -14.73
CA PRO A 220 18.02 -16.66 -15.57
C PRO A 220 17.06 -17.52 -14.73
N HIS A 221 15.86 -16.99 -14.45
CA HIS A 221 14.86 -17.69 -13.65
C HIS A 221 13.42 -17.34 -14.07
N PRO A 222 12.52 -18.34 -14.22
CA PRO A 222 11.12 -18.13 -14.64
C PRO A 222 10.30 -17.19 -13.75
N PHE A 223 10.74 -16.95 -12.53
CA PHE A 223 10.10 -16.04 -11.58
C PHE A 223 10.28 -14.57 -11.95
N VAL A 224 11.41 -14.20 -12.55
CA VAL A 224 11.67 -12.84 -13.06
C VAL A 224 11.31 -12.73 -14.54
N ASP A 225 11.43 -13.82 -15.30
CA ASP A 225 11.17 -13.83 -16.75
C ASP A 225 9.66 -13.79 -17.13
N VAL A 226 8.73 -14.06 -16.20
CA VAL A 226 7.29 -14.18 -16.53
C VAL A 226 6.39 -13.53 -15.47
N ASP A 227 5.53 -12.59 -15.90
CA ASP A 227 4.48 -11.85 -15.15
C ASP A 227 4.52 -12.02 -13.62
N TYR A 228 5.61 -11.60 -12.99
CA TYR A 228 5.90 -11.64 -11.56
C TYR A 228 4.76 -11.08 -10.66
N LEU A 229 4.30 -9.85 -10.92
CA LEU A 229 3.17 -9.23 -10.23
C LEU A 229 1.87 -10.01 -10.47
N GLY A 230 1.67 -10.56 -11.68
CA GLY A 230 0.54 -11.44 -11.97
C GLY A 230 0.59 -12.74 -11.16
N ARG A 231 1.77 -13.33 -10.96
CA ARG A 231 1.94 -14.52 -10.11
C ARG A 231 1.62 -14.24 -8.64
N ILE A 232 2.10 -13.12 -8.10
CA ILE A 232 1.76 -12.69 -6.74
C ILE A 232 0.25 -12.44 -6.64
N SER A 233 -0.32 -11.73 -7.62
CA SER A 233 -1.76 -11.48 -7.67
C SER A 233 -2.57 -12.78 -7.69
N ALA A 234 -2.16 -13.78 -8.47
CA ALA A 234 -2.82 -15.08 -8.54
C ALA A 234 -2.71 -15.82 -7.20
N ALA A 235 -1.55 -15.80 -6.54
CA ALA A 235 -1.38 -16.41 -5.23
C ALA A 235 -2.29 -15.79 -4.16
N PHE A 236 -2.46 -14.46 -4.16
CA PHE A 236 -3.42 -13.77 -3.28
C PHE A 236 -4.87 -14.11 -3.61
N LYS A 237 -5.22 -14.24 -4.90
CA LYS A 237 -6.59 -14.56 -5.34
C LYS A 237 -6.99 -16.01 -5.06
N ASP A 238 -6.07 -16.94 -5.29
CA ASP A 238 -6.31 -18.37 -5.17
C ASP A 238 -5.98 -18.91 -3.76
N ASN A 239 -5.56 -18.02 -2.85
CA ASN A 239 -5.01 -18.36 -1.53
C ASN A 239 -3.91 -19.45 -1.62
N ASN A 240 -3.11 -19.38 -2.69
CA ASN A 240 -2.17 -20.44 -3.09
C ASN A 240 -0.71 -20.01 -2.91
N LYS A 241 -0.33 -19.99 -1.62
CA LYS A 241 1.01 -19.66 -1.13
C LYS A 241 2.14 -20.55 -1.62
N ALA A 242 1.83 -21.80 -1.99
CA ALA A 242 2.84 -22.75 -2.44
C ALA A 242 3.53 -22.30 -3.74
N ILE A 243 2.85 -21.48 -4.56
CA ILE A 243 3.40 -20.97 -5.82
C ILE A 243 4.51 -19.96 -5.56
N ILE A 244 4.29 -18.96 -4.69
CA ILE A 244 5.30 -17.96 -4.34
C ILE A 244 6.51 -18.63 -3.68
N ARG A 245 6.25 -19.51 -2.70
CA ARG A 245 7.31 -20.24 -1.98
C ARG A 245 8.20 -21.03 -2.92
N ARG A 246 7.60 -21.88 -3.74
CA ARG A 246 8.31 -22.72 -4.70
C ARG A 246 9.16 -21.88 -5.65
N ASP A 247 8.64 -20.76 -6.12
CA ASP A 247 9.35 -19.96 -7.12
C ASP A 247 10.50 -19.15 -6.49
N LEU A 248 10.35 -18.63 -5.26
CA LEU A 248 11.44 -18.00 -4.50
C LEU A 248 12.52 -18.98 -4.08
N GLU A 249 12.17 -20.19 -3.62
CA GLU A 249 13.13 -21.24 -3.30
C GLU A 249 13.95 -21.68 -4.52
N LYS A 250 13.31 -21.81 -5.69
CA LYS A 250 14.02 -22.11 -6.94
C LYS A 250 14.96 -20.97 -7.33
N MET A 251 14.55 -19.72 -7.11
CA MET A 251 15.40 -18.57 -7.36
C MET A 251 16.59 -18.53 -6.40
N LEU A 252 16.39 -18.80 -5.11
CA LEU A 252 17.48 -18.95 -4.13
C LEU A 252 18.51 -20.00 -4.56
N LYS A 253 18.03 -21.18 -5.01
CA LYS A 253 18.91 -22.22 -5.56
C LYS A 253 19.68 -21.74 -6.79
N ALA A 254 19.05 -20.98 -7.68
CA ALA A 254 19.70 -20.42 -8.87
C ALA A 254 20.77 -19.38 -8.48
N VAL A 255 20.47 -18.47 -7.56
CA VAL A 255 21.40 -17.45 -7.06
C VAL A 255 22.61 -18.08 -6.39
N ASN A 256 22.40 -19.06 -5.51
CA ASN A 256 23.50 -19.78 -4.84
C ASN A 256 24.39 -20.51 -5.84
N LYS A 257 23.81 -21.09 -6.90
CA LYS A 257 24.56 -21.73 -7.99
C LYS A 257 25.40 -20.75 -8.81
N MET A 258 24.95 -19.50 -8.96
CA MET A 258 25.70 -18.45 -9.64
C MET A 258 26.83 -17.90 -8.77
N LYS A 259 26.61 -17.72 -7.46
CA LYS A 259 27.61 -17.23 -6.50
C LYS A 259 28.69 -18.26 -6.13
N GLY A 260 28.39 -19.56 -6.31
CA GLY A 260 29.34 -20.65 -6.08
C GLY A 260 30.24 -21.01 -7.28
N LYS A 261 30.26 -20.19 -8.33
CA LYS A 261 31.17 -20.27 -9.48
C LYS A 261 32.15 -19.12 -9.46
#